data_AF-A0A497P875-F1
#
_entry.id   AF-A0A497P875-F1
#
_cell.length_a   1.000
_cell.length_b   1.000
_cell.length_c   1.000
_cell.angle_alpha   90.00
_cell.angle_beta   90.00
_cell.angle_gamma   90.00
#
_symmetry.space_group_name_H-M   'P 1'
#
loop_
_entity.id
_entity.type
_entity.pdbx_description
1 polymer ?
#
loop_
_entity_poly.entity_id
_entity_poly.type
_entity_poly.pdbx_seq_one_letter_code
_entity_poly.pdbx_strand_id
1 'polypeptide(L)'
;MTVTDSMVFLSTRSGLAMLIVVMLMVSGSDRANVLQWGVREGDVFWFSLQVQDVEQRHSISDDIAVLVKSVPELSPEVYATHEIPEVEISATWPNGTDVAFLREWFAWLPHPAVPVGNWPLLASWLLNETEEDMVITETDSTMVLAWNTPVSRDLIVWVRIAYFKSDGFFFRYHMAATTQANSTTYEVNALRTSTLLPTFNYMTQAFVVTVAGGILCIAAIIGWAASTIRRPIRRRSPAIGARDGALSLVRSS
;
A
#
# COMPACT_ATOMS: atom_id res chain seq x y z
N MET A 1 -76.43 -16.50 -35.21
CA MET A 1 -75.90 -15.84 -34.01
C MET A 1 -75.08 -16.87 -33.25
N THR A 2 -73.79 -16.97 -33.56
CA THR A 2 -72.74 -17.55 -32.70
C THR A 2 -71.41 -17.06 -33.27
N VAL A 3 -70.69 -16.35 -32.41
CA VAL A 3 -69.47 -15.59 -32.70
C VAL A 3 -68.26 -16.54 -32.72
N THR A 4 -67.34 -16.21 -33.62
CA THR A 4 -66.02 -16.80 -33.87
C THR A 4 -65.10 -16.76 -32.64
N ASP A 5 -64.54 -17.90 -32.26
CA ASP A 5 -63.38 -18.01 -31.37
C ASP A 5 -62.12 -18.32 -32.18
N SER A 6 -61.30 -17.29 -32.39
CA SER A 6 -59.96 -17.37 -32.97
C SER A 6 -59.01 -16.54 -32.11
N MET A 7 -58.72 -16.99 -30.88
CA MET A 7 -57.71 -16.36 -30.03
C MET A 7 -56.29 -16.82 -30.41
N VAL A 8 -55.65 -15.97 -31.23
CA VAL A 8 -54.29 -15.44 -31.10
C VAL A 8 -53.37 -16.17 -30.09
N PHE A 9 -52.60 -17.15 -30.59
CA PHE A 9 -51.41 -17.69 -29.93
C PHE A 9 -50.17 -16.98 -30.47
N LEU A 10 -49.94 -15.72 -30.09
CA LEU A 10 -48.73 -14.98 -30.53
C LEU A 10 -48.44 -13.76 -29.64
N SER A 11 -47.99 -13.96 -28.41
CA SER A 11 -47.32 -12.89 -27.65
C SER A 11 -46.62 -13.37 -26.36
N THR A 12 -45.69 -14.32 -26.45
CA THR A 12 -44.82 -14.67 -25.29
C THR A 12 -43.33 -14.71 -25.62
N ARG A 13 -42.95 -14.63 -26.91
CA ARG A 13 -41.53 -14.63 -27.31
C ARG A 13 -40.89 -13.24 -27.33
N SER A 14 -41.68 -12.18 -27.41
CA SER A 14 -41.21 -10.78 -27.43
C SER A 14 -40.81 -10.24 -26.06
N GLY A 15 -41.43 -10.72 -24.97
CA GLY A 15 -41.10 -10.29 -23.60
C GLY A 15 -39.73 -10.79 -23.11
N LEU A 16 -39.36 -12.02 -23.48
CA LEU A 16 -38.07 -12.62 -23.09
C LEU A 16 -36.89 -11.98 -23.83
N ALA A 17 -37.07 -11.63 -25.10
CA ALA A 17 -36.04 -10.93 -25.88
C ALA A 17 -35.79 -9.50 -25.35
N MET A 18 -36.84 -8.78 -24.92
CA MET A 18 -36.69 -7.46 -24.29
C MET A 18 -35.97 -7.54 -22.95
N LEU A 19 -36.22 -8.58 -22.14
CA LEU A 19 -35.60 -8.72 -20.81
C LEU A 19 -34.11 -9.08 -20.91
N ILE A 20 -33.72 -9.87 -21.91
CA ILE A 20 -32.31 -10.18 -22.21
C ILE A 20 -31.59 -8.94 -22.77
N VAL A 21 -32.25 -8.13 -23.62
CA VAL A 21 -31.68 -6.88 -24.13
C VAL A 21 -31.57 -5.82 -23.02
N VAL A 22 -32.52 -5.72 -22.09
CA VAL A 22 -32.41 -4.82 -20.93
C VAL A 22 -31.32 -5.30 -19.96
N MET A 23 -31.15 -6.60 -19.73
CA MET A 23 -30.03 -7.13 -18.94
C MET A 23 -28.67 -6.94 -19.62
N LEU A 24 -28.60 -6.99 -20.96
CA LEU A 24 -27.38 -6.70 -21.71
C LEU A 24 -27.11 -5.19 -21.86
N MET A 25 -28.14 -4.33 -21.83
CA MET A 25 -27.99 -2.87 -21.86
C MET A 25 -27.58 -2.30 -20.48
N VAL A 26 -27.87 -3.00 -19.38
CA VAL A 26 -27.29 -2.70 -18.05
C VAL A 26 -25.82 -3.17 -17.95
N SER A 27 -25.36 -3.98 -18.91
CA SER A 27 -24.01 -4.56 -18.92
C SER A 27 -22.99 -3.76 -19.75
N GLY A 28 -23.35 -2.62 -20.36
CA GLY A 28 -22.46 -1.97 -21.31
C GLY A 28 -22.65 -0.47 -21.49
N SER A 29 -22.11 0.32 -20.57
CA SER A 29 -21.28 1.51 -20.86
C SER A 29 -20.78 2.11 -19.53
N ASP A 30 -19.55 2.65 -19.53
CA ASP A 30 -18.96 3.51 -18.48
C ASP A 30 -18.29 2.91 -17.23
N ARG A 31 -18.01 1.61 -17.17
CA ARG A 31 -17.20 1.04 -16.06
C ARG A 31 -15.68 1.33 -16.13
N ALA A 32 -15.22 2.13 -17.08
CA ALA A 32 -13.78 2.33 -17.30
C ALA A 32 -13.07 3.05 -16.14
N ASN A 33 -13.79 3.74 -15.26
CA ASN A 33 -13.20 4.52 -14.15
C ASN A 33 -13.79 4.22 -12.77
N VAL A 34 -14.53 3.12 -12.61
CA VAL A 34 -15.16 2.81 -11.30
C VAL A 34 -14.12 2.16 -10.40
N LEU A 35 -13.49 2.97 -9.56
CA LEU A 35 -12.72 2.52 -8.41
C LEU A 35 -13.70 2.19 -7.27
N GLN A 36 -13.48 1.06 -6.61
CA GLN A 36 -14.27 0.64 -5.45
C GLN A 36 -13.39 -0.11 -4.46
N TRP A 37 -13.77 -0.18 -3.19
CA TRP A 37 -13.06 -1.05 -2.24
C TRP A 37 -13.34 -2.52 -2.55
N GLY A 38 -12.27 -3.32 -2.63
CA GLY A 38 -12.38 -4.77 -2.70
C GLY A 38 -12.46 -5.44 -1.33
N VAL A 39 -12.17 -4.69 -0.26
CA VAL A 39 -12.27 -5.11 1.14
C VAL A 39 -13.51 -4.53 1.82
N ARG A 40 -13.92 -5.15 2.91
CA ARG A 40 -15.05 -4.74 3.75
C ARG A 40 -14.63 -4.65 5.21
N GLU A 41 -15.35 -3.81 5.95
CA GLU A 41 -15.26 -3.79 7.40
C GLU A 41 -15.54 -5.19 7.97
N GLY A 42 -14.68 -5.64 8.89
CA GLY A 42 -14.76 -6.99 9.46
C GLY A 42 -13.98 -8.05 8.69
N ASP A 43 -13.43 -7.76 7.51
CA ASP A 43 -12.55 -8.70 6.81
C ASP A 43 -11.29 -8.98 7.64
N VAL A 44 -10.89 -10.26 7.68
CA VAL A 44 -9.70 -10.73 8.40
C VAL A 44 -8.76 -11.42 7.44
N PHE A 45 -7.50 -10.98 7.45
CA PHE A 45 -6.42 -11.51 6.63
C PHE A 45 -5.30 -12.03 7.52
N TRP A 46 -4.91 -13.29 7.32
CA TRP A 46 -3.80 -13.90 8.05
C TRP A 46 -2.49 -13.68 7.32
N PHE A 47 -1.44 -13.34 8.06
CA PHE A 47 -0.09 -13.17 7.54
C PHE A 47 0.89 -13.98 8.36
N SER A 48 1.84 -14.63 7.68
CA SER A 48 3.07 -15.09 8.32
C SER A 48 4.04 -13.92 8.37
N LEU A 49 4.41 -13.51 9.58
CA LEU A 49 5.31 -12.41 9.85
C LEU A 49 6.67 -12.95 10.29
N GLN A 50 7.72 -12.49 9.60
CA GLN A 50 9.11 -12.74 9.97
C GLN A 50 9.83 -11.41 10.11
N VAL A 51 10.45 -11.21 11.26
CA VAL A 51 11.29 -10.05 11.56
C VAL A 51 12.66 -10.56 11.98
N GLN A 52 13.71 -10.09 11.32
CA GLN A 52 15.07 -10.55 11.54
C GLN A 52 16.05 -9.38 11.65
N ASP A 53 16.94 -9.47 12.66
CA ASP A 53 18.13 -8.62 12.82
C ASP A 53 19.37 -9.30 12.21
N VAL A 54 20.36 -8.50 11.76
CA VAL A 54 21.60 -8.90 11.03
C VAL A 54 22.34 -10.03 11.67
N GLU A 55 22.46 -9.95 12.99
CA GLU A 55 23.31 -10.87 13.73
C GLU A 55 22.55 -12.16 14.05
N GLN A 56 21.32 -12.29 13.53
CA GLN A 56 20.34 -13.34 13.86
C GLN A 56 20.14 -13.53 15.36
N ARG A 57 20.53 -12.53 16.16
CA ARG A 57 20.42 -12.57 17.62
C ARG A 57 18.97 -12.55 18.06
N HIS A 58 18.11 -11.91 17.27
CA HIS A 58 16.69 -11.85 17.50
C HIS A 58 15.95 -12.08 16.18
N SER A 59 15.08 -13.08 16.17
CA SER A 59 14.14 -13.32 15.10
C SER A 59 12.76 -13.55 15.69
N ILE A 60 11.75 -12.88 15.14
CA ILE A 60 10.34 -13.18 15.40
C ILE A 60 9.83 -13.88 14.15
N SER A 61 9.21 -15.04 14.30
CA SER A 61 8.52 -15.73 13.22
C SER A 61 7.21 -16.25 13.79
N ASP A 62 6.12 -15.55 13.50
CA ASP A 62 4.80 -15.86 14.05
C ASP A 62 3.73 -15.37 13.08
N ASP A 63 2.51 -15.88 13.22
CA ASP A 63 1.40 -15.48 12.38
C ASP A 63 0.64 -14.31 13.04
N ILE A 64 0.07 -13.42 12.24
CA ILE A 64 -0.79 -12.33 12.71
C ILE A 64 -2.09 -12.31 11.93
N ALA A 65 -3.18 -11.97 12.60
CA ALA A 65 -4.46 -11.63 11.98
C ALA A 65 -4.55 -10.12 11.83
N VAL A 66 -4.67 -9.65 10.60
CA VAL A 66 -4.95 -8.25 10.25
C VAL A 66 -6.45 -8.10 9.99
N LEU A 67 -7.12 -7.33 10.82
CA LEU A 67 -8.55 -7.03 10.76
C LEU A 67 -8.76 -5.64 10.17
N VAL A 68 -9.62 -5.55 9.16
CA VAL A 68 -10.14 -4.28 8.62
C VAL A 68 -11.15 -3.71 9.60
N LYS A 69 -10.78 -2.60 10.25
CA LYS A 69 -11.59 -1.92 11.28
C LYS A 69 -12.65 -1.01 10.68
N SER A 70 -12.28 -0.28 9.63
CA SER A 70 -13.19 0.63 8.95
C SER A 70 -12.76 0.81 7.50
N VAL A 71 -13.73 0.95 6.61
CA VAL A 71 -13.51 1.20 5.18
C VAL A 71 -14.19 2.54 4.84
N PRO A 72 -13.42 3.60 4.53
CA PRO A 72 -13.99 4.91 4.21
C PRO A 72 -14.74 4.90 2.87
N GLU A 73 -15.60 5.88 2.62
CA GLU A 73 -16.19 6.04 1.28
C GLU A 73 -15.14 6.54 0.28
N LEU A 74 -15.11 5.96 -0.92
CA LEU A 74 -14.29 6.46 -2.03
C LEU A 74 -15.03 7.59 -2.73
N SER A 75 -14.38 8.74 -2.86
CA SER A 75 -14.89 9.81 -3.72
C SER A 75 -14.97 9.31 -5.17
N PRO A 76 -16.04 9.63 -5.93
CA PRO A 76 -16.07 9.38 -7.37
C PRO A 76 -15.03 10.20 -8.15
N GLU A 77 -14.43 11.21 -7.50
CA GLU A 77 -13.46 12.15 -8.04
C GLU A 77 -12.06 11.97 -7.41
N VAL A 78 -11.61 10.74 -7.21
CA VAL A 78 -10.19 10.50 -6.85
C VAL A 78 -9.34 10.70 -8.10
N TYR A 79 -8.38 11.61 -8.05
CA TYR A 79 -7.46 11.92 -9.16
C TYR A 79 -6.00 11.61 -8.82
N ALA A 80 -5.74 11.26 -7.57
CA ALA A 80 -4.41 11.08 -7.05
C ALA A 80 -4.39 10.04 -5.94
N THR A 81 -3.21 9.53 -5.66
CA THR A 81 -2.94 8.45 -4.71
C THR A 81 -3.09 8.92 -3.26
N HIS A 82 -2.61 10.13 -2.95
CA HIS A 82 -2.82 10.78 -1.66
C HIS A 82 -4.28 11.17 -1.34
N GLU A 83 -5.16 11.16 -2.35
CA GLU A 83 -6.60 11.41 -2.19
C GLU A 83 -7.37 10.12 -1.85
N ILE A 84 -6.73 8.96 -1.95
CA ILE A 84 -7.31 7.68 -1.55
C ILE A 84 -7.38 7.66 -0.01
N PRO A 85 -8.59 7.63 0.58
CA PRO A 85 -8.72 7.60 2.02
C PRO A 85 -8.20 6.26 2.57
N GLU A 86 -7.56 6.30 3.74
CA GLU A 86 -6.90 5.13 4.30
C GLU A 86 -7.91 4.15 4.93
N VAL A 87 -7.79 2.87 4.59
CA VAL A 87 -8.50 1.78 5.28
C VAL A 87 -7.85 1.55 6.65
N GLU A 88 -8.65 1.66 7.71
CA GLU A 88 -8.14 1.44 9.06
C GLU A 88 -7.98 -0.05 9.33
N ILE A 89 -6.80 -0.44 9.81
CA ILE A 89 -6.49 -1.82 10.15
C ILE A 89 -6.01 -1.95 11.59
N SER A 90 -6.21 -3.14 12.15
CA SER A 90 -5.61 -3.57 13.40
C SER A 90 -5.00 -4.94 13.21
N ALA A 91 -3.98 -5.29 13.99
CA ALA A 91 -3.43 -6.63 13.96
C ALA A 91 -3.41 -7.23 15.35
N THR A 92 -3.64 -8.53 15.40
CA THR A 92 -3.64 -9.33 16.61
C THR A 92 -2.81 -10.58 16.40
N TRP A 93 -2.11 -11.00 17.44
CA TRP A 93 -1.50 -12.31 17.49
C TRP A 93 -2.57 -13.41 17.53
N PRO A 94 -2.24 -14.67 17.23
CA PRO A 94 -3.19 -15.78 17.27
C PRO A 94 -3.68 -16.09 18.69
N ASN A 95 -3.06 -15.49 19.72
CA ASN A 95 -3.53 -15.54 21.11
C ASN A 95 -4.45 -14.36 21.49
N GLY A 96 -4.82 -13.50 20.53
CA GLY A 96 -5.72 -12.37 20.73
C GLY A 96 -5.06 -11.11 21.31
N THR A 97 -3.74 -11.13 21.54
CA THR A 97 -3.01 -9.95 21.99
C THR A 97 -2.84 -8.98 20.83
N ASP A 98 -3.14 -7.70 21.03
CA ASP A 98 -2.93 -6.67 20.02
C ASP A 98 -1.45 -6.53 19.66
N VAL A 99 -1.17 -6.40 18.36
CA VAL A 99 0.16 -6.06 17.85
C VAL A 99 0.32 -4.55 17.95
N ALA A 100 0.79 -4.08 19.11
CA ALA A 100 0.93 -2.65 19.38
C ALA A 100 1.90 -1.92 18.44
N PHE A 101 2.78 -2.64 17.74
CA PHE A 101 3.85 -2.08 16.89
C PHE A 101 3.63 -2.34 15.40
N LEU A 102 2.38 -2.54 14.99
CA LEU A 102 2.04 -2.84 13.61
C LEU A 102 2.52 -1.72 12.68
N ARG A 103 2.31 -0.46 13.08
CA ARG A 103 2.66 0.69 12.27
C ARG A 103 4.16 0.79 12.02
N GLU A 104 4.99 0.36 12.98
CA GLU A 104 6.43 0.34 12.87
C GLU A 104 6.92 -0.77 11.93
N TRP A 105 6.27 -1.93 11.95
CA TRP A 105 6.59 -3.04 11.04
C TRP A 105 6.18 -2.77 9.60
N PHE A 106 5.10 -2.02 9.41
CA PHE A 106 4.58 -1.61 8.10
C PHE A 106 4.82 -0.12 7.83
N ALA A 107 5.87 0.48 8.39
CA ALA A 107 6.10 1.93 8.33
C ALA A 107 6.25 2.49 6.91
N TRP A 108 6.60 1.63 5.95
CA TRP A 108 6.77 1.97 4.54
C TRP A 108 5.63 1.46 3.65
N LEU A 109 4.55 0.95 4.24
CA LEU A 109 3.34 0.56 3.52
C LEU A 109 2.54 1.84 3.24
N PRO A 110 2.39 2.28 1.97
CA PRO A 110 1.69 3.52 1.65
C PRO A 110 0.22 3.44 2.05
N HIS A 111 -0.43 2.33 1.69
CA HIS A 111 -1.80 2.01 2.07
C HIS A 111 -1.93 0.50 2.29
N PRO A 112 -2.65 0.03 3.33
CA PRO A 112 -2.92 -1.39 3.50
C PRO A 112 -3.88 -1.95 2.44
N ALA A 113 -4.75 -1.11 1.91
CA ALA A 113 -5.64 -1.44 0.81
C ALA A 113 -5.61 -0.33 -0.24
N VAL A 114 -5.72 -0.71 -1.50
CA VAL A 114 -5.98 0.21 -2.62
C VAL A 114 -7.31 -0.14 -3.27
N PRO A 115 -8.01 0.82 -3.91
CA PRO A 115 -9.21 0.52 -4.65
C PRO A 115 -8.97 -0.51 -5.76
N VAL A 116 -9.99 -1.28 -6.11
CA VAL A 116 -9.97 -2.21 -7.24
C VAL A 116 -10.75 -1.64 -8.42
N GLY A 117 -10.45 -2.13 -9.62
CA GLY A 117 -11.13 -1.73 -10.86
C GLY A 117 -10.15 -1.30 -11.93
N ASN A 118 -9.75 -0.02 -11.92
CA ASN A 118 -8.82 0.55 -12.89
C ASN A 118 -7.37 0.54 -12.38
N TRP A 119 -6.74 -0.64 -12.40
CA TRP A 119 -5.34 -0.84 -12.00
C TRP A 119 -4.33 0.00 -12.80
N PRO A 120 -4.45 0.14 -14.14
CA PRO A 120 -3.58 1.03 -14.90
C PRO A 120 -3.64 2.50 -14.45
N LEU A 121 -4.82 2.99 -14.08
CA LEU A 121 -4.98 4.34 -13.54
C LEU A 121 -4.28 4.48 -12.19
N LEU A 122 -4.49 3.52 -11.27
CA LEU A 122 -3.81 3.51 -9.96
C LEU A 122 -2.28 3.45 -10.11
N ALA A 123 -1.77 2.61 -11.00
CA ALA A 123 -0.35 2.53 -11.31
C ALA A 123 0.20 3.86 -11.83
N SER A 124 -0.56 4.56 -12.70
CA SER A 124 -0.17 5.86 -13.21
C SER A 124 -0.09 6.94 -12.12
N TRP A 125 -1.02 6.92 -11.15
CA TRP A 125 -1.00 7.83 -10.01
C TRP A 125 0.16 7.54 -9.07
N LEU A 126 0.39 6.26 -8.76
CA LEU A 126 1.52 5.83 -7.93
C LEU A 126 2.84 6.30 -8.54
N LEU A 127 3.07 6.04 -9.84
CA LEU A 127 4.29 6.47 -10.53
C LEU A 127 4.48 7.98 -10.55
N ASN A 128 3.40 8.76 -10.52
CA ASN A 128 3.47 10.23 -10.56
C ASN A 128 3.73 10.85 -9.18
N GLU A 129 3.42 10.13 -8.10
CA GLU A 129 3.58 10.62 -6.72
C GLU A 129 4.85 10.13 -6.02
N THR A 130 5.36 8.96 -6.37
CA THR A 130 6.43 8.31 -5.61
C THR A 130 7.85 8.65 -6.09
N GLU A 131 8.82 8.30 -5.24
CA GLU A 131 10.26 8.52 -5.41
C GLU A 131 10.81 8.11 -6.79
N GLU A 132 11.91 8.76 -7.20
CA GLU A 132 12.55 8.67 -8.54
C GLU A 132 12.93 7.23 -8.98
N ASP A 133 12.88 6.23 -8.09
CA ASP A 133 13.30 4.85 -8.33
C ASP A 133 12.19 3.79 -8.12
N MET A 134 10.91 4.18 -8.07
CA MET A 134 9.85 3.20 -7.93
C MET A 134 9.60 2.40 -9.22
N VAL A 135 9.57 1.08 -9.07
CA VAL A 135 9.23 0.12 -10.12
C VAL A 135 7.87 -0.50 -9.80
N ILE A 136 6.95 -0.41 -10.76
CA ILE A 136 5.69 -1.16 -10.74
C ILE A 136 5.81 -2.37 -11.65
N THR A 137 5.47 -3.55 -11.14
CA THR A 137 5.30 -4.76 -11.93
C THR A 137 3.87 -5.26 -11.81
N GLU A 138 3.20 -5.39 -12.94
CA GLU A 138 1.82 -5.88 -12.99
C GLU A 138 1.73 -7.28 -13.59
N THR A 139 0.85 -8.09 -13.02
CA THR A 139 0.36 -9.33 -13.62
C THR A 139 -1.16 -9.27 -13.75
N ASP A 140 -1.77 -10.33 -14.27
CA ASP A 140 -3.22 -10.46 -14.34
C ASP A 140 -3.89 -10.45 -12.96
N SER A 141 -3.18 -10.91 -11.92
CA SER A 141 -3.75 -11.11 -10.58
C SER A 141 -3.13 -10.23 -9.49
N THR A 142 -2.00 -9.58 -9.77
CA THR A 142 -1.24 -8.82 -8.75
C THR A 142 -0.67 -7.52 -9.29
N MET A 143 -0.52 -6.54 -8.40
CA MET A 143 0.32 -5.36 -8.62
C MET A 143 1.44 -5.36 -7.59
N VAL A 144 2.68 -5.20 -8.02
CA VAL A 144 3.86 -5.15 -7.16
C VAL A 144 4.52 -3.78 -7.27
N LEU A 145 4.74 -3.14 -6.14
CA LEU A 145 5.51 -1.91 -6.00
C LEU A 145 6.86 -2.27 -5.38
N ALA A 146 7.95 -1.77 -5.93
CA ALA A 146 9.27 -1.93 -5.34
C ALA A 146 10.10 -0.67 -5.53
N TRP A 147 10.81 -0.23 -4.49
CA TRP A 147 11.68 0.94 -4.56
C TRP A 147 12.82 0.85 -3.56
N ASN A 148 13.84 1.68 -3.74
CA ASN A 148 14.92 1.88 -2.79
C ASN A 148 14.85 3.30 -2.26
N THR A 149 14.94 3.47 -0.95
CA THR A 149 15.05 4.79 -0.33
C THR A 149 16.36 4.91 0.43
N PRO A 150 17.27 5.81 0.03
CA PRO A 150 18.47 6.11 0.80
C PRO A 150 18.08 6.87 2.07
N VAL A 151 18.16 6.22 3.22
CA VAL A 151 17.87 6.84 4.54
C VAL A 151 19.08 7.63 5.04
N SER A 152 20.29 7.20 4.66
CA SER A 152 21.53 7.91 4.96
C SER A 152 22.63 7.58 3.95
N ARG A 153 23.85 8.10 4.18
CA ARG A 153 25.01 7.78 3.34
C ARG A 153 25.31 6.29 3.27
N ASP A 154 25.11 5.61 4.39
CA ASP A 154 25.55 4.23 4.55
C ASP A 154 24.38 3.26 4.70
N LEU A 155 23.13 3.72 4.53
CA LEU A 155 21.92 2.92 4.74
C LEU A 155 20.92 3.13 3.60
N ILE A 156 20.58 2.04 2.92
CA ILE A 156 19.56 1.97 1.89
C ILE A 156 18.46 1.03 2.38
N VAL A 157 17.20 1.46 2.28
CA VAL A 157 16.05 0.60 2.57
C VAL A 157 15.43 0.19 1.25
N TRP A 158 15.37 -1.11 1.01
CA TRP A 158 14.61 -1.69 -0.09
C TRP A 158 13.23 -2.09 0.41
N VAL A 159 12.19 -1.67 -0.29
CA VAL A 159 10.80 -2.00 0.03
C VAL A 159 10.15 -2.66 -1.17
N ARG A 160 9.39 -3.72 -0.91
CA ARG A 160 8.57 -4.42 -1.90
C ARG A 160 7.22 -4.75 -1.32
N ILE A 161 6.16 -4.33 -2.02
CA ILE A 161 4.77 -4.50 -1.59
C ILE A 161 4.00 -5.09 -2.74
N ALA A 162 3.14 -6.07 -2.48
CA ALA A 162 2.30 -6.67 -3.49
C ALA A 162 0.83 -6.70 -3.04
N TYR A 163 -0.05 -6.32 -3.95
CA TYR A 163 -1.51 -6.29 -3.77
C TYR A 163 -2.17 -7.33 -4.67
N PHE A 164 -3.24 -7.96 -4.17
CA PHE A 164 -4.10 -8.78 -5.02
C PHE A 164 -5.06 -7.89 -5.78
N LYS A 165 -5.18 -8.11 -7.10
CA LYS A 165 -6.08 -7.32 -7.94
C LYS A 165 -7.56 -7.54 -7.63
N SER A 166 -7.89 -8.67 -6.99
CA SER A 166 -9.25 -9.08 -6.65
C SER A 166 -9.86 -8.36 -5.46
N ASP A 167 -9.05 -8.05 -4.43
CA ASP A 167 -9.52 -7.40 -3.20
C ASP A 167 -8.80 -6.08 -2.90
N GLY A 168 -7.70 -5.78 -3.59
CA GLY A 168 -6.93 -4.56 -3.40
C GLY A 168 -6.14 -4.53 -2.10
N PHE A 169 -6.16 -5.61 -1.31
CA PHE A 169 -5.43 -5.70 -0.05
C PHE A 169 -4.01 -6.20 -0.30
N PHE A 170 -3.05 -5.69 0.47
CA PHE A 170 -1.68 -6.20 0.36
C PHE A 170 -1.64 -7.68 0.76
N PHE A 171 -0.86 -8.47 0.03
CA PHE A 171 -0.62 -9.89 0.34
C PHE A 171 0.85 -10.19 0.59
N ARG A 172 1.73 -9.25 0.25
CA ARG A 172 3.15 -9.35 0.58
C ARG A 172 3.67 -7.97 0.93
N TYR A 173 4.40 -7.92 2.04
CA TYR A 173 5.24 -6.80 2.41
C TYR A 173 6.64 -7.34 2.69
N HIS A 174 7.64 -6.70 2.11
CA HIS A 174 9.03 -7.00 2.37
C HIS A 174 9.79 -5.69 2.49
N MET A 175 10.51 -5.52 3.58
CA MET A 175 11.41 -4.41 3.80
C MET A 175 12.76 -4.95 4.24
N ALA A 176 13.82 -4.51 3.59
CA ALA A 176 15.18 -4.86 3.94
C ALA A 176 16.03 -3.59 4.00
N ALA A 177 16.58 -3.29 5.17
CA ALA A 177 17.57 -2.23 5.31
C ALA A 177 18.96 -2.84 5.10
N THR A 178 19.79 -2.25 4.24
CA THR A 178 21.14 -2.74 3.92
C THR A 178 22.13 -1.61 4.07
N THR A 179 23.28 -1.88 4.70
CA THR A 179 24.36 -0.90 4.78
C THR A 179 25.26 -0.93 3.55
N GLN A 180 26.03 0.15 3.31
CA GLN A 180 26.97 0.23 2.18
C GLN A 180 28.08 -0.84 2.21
N ALA A 181 28.32 -1.48 3.36
CA ALA A 181 29.15 -2.69 3.46
C ALA A 181 28.47 -3.96 2.88
N ASN A 182 27.29 -3.81 2.26
CA ASN A 182 26.42 -4.86 1.73
C ASN A 182 26.00 -5.92 2.76
N SER A 183 25.94 -5.56 4.04
CA SER A 183 25.32 -6.38 5.08
C SER A 183 23.89 -5.92 5.31
N THR A 184 22.92 -6.83 5.18
CA THR A 184 21.51 -6.57 5.52
C THR A 184 21.41 -6.27 7.00
N THR A 185 20.99 -5.06 7.35
CA THR A 185 20.86 -4.60 8.72
C THR A 185 19.58 -5.05 9.44
N TYR A 186 18.53 -5.31 8.68
CA TYR A 186 17.21 -5.57 9.23
C TYR A 186 16.28 -6.04 8.12
N GLU A 187 15.41 -6.99 8.41
CA GLU A 187 14.45 -7.52 7.46
C GLU A 187 13.08 -7.74 8.10
N VAL A 188 12.02 -7.29 7.42
CA VAL A 188 10.63 -7.56 7.75
C VAL A 188 9.97 -8.18 6.54
N ASN A 189 9.41 -9.37 6.73
CA ASN A 189 8.63 -10.09 5.73
C ASN A 189 7.25 -10.36 6.30
N ALA A 190 6.20 -9.96 5.60
CA ALA A 190 4.84 -10.41 5.87
C ALA A 190 4.24 -11.00 4.59
N LEU A 191 3.75 -12.23 4.66
CA LEU A 191 3.11 -12.91 3.55
C LEU A 191 1.71 -13.37 3.96
N ARG A 192 0.69 -12.91 3.24
CA ARG A 192 -0.68 -13.34 3.46
C ARG A 192 -0.80 -14.83 3.19
N THR A 193 -1.38 -15.55 4.13
CA THR A 193 -1.61 -16.98 4.06
C THR A 193 -3.08 -17.25 3.77
N SER A 194 -3.36 -18.28 2.97
CA SER A 194 -4.73 -18.72 2.66
C SER A 194 -5.28 -19.70 3.69
N THR A 195 -4.44 -20.15 4.62
CA THR A 195 -4.84 -21.03 5.72
C THR A 195 -5.56 -20.21 6.78
N LEU A 196 -6.88 -20.41 6.89
CA LEU A 196 -7.60 -20.14 8.12
C LEU A 196 -6.93 -20.96 9.22
N LEU A 197 -6.17 -20.32 10.11
CA LEU A 197 -5.54 -21.01 11.21
C LEU A 197 -6.62 -21.68 12.06
N PRO A 198 -6.41 -22.93 12.52
CA PRO A 198 -7.36 -23.62 13.37
C PRO A 198 -7.56 -22.81 14.66
N THR A 199 -8.82 -22.82 15.08
CA THR A 199 -9.42 -22.12 16.21
C THR A 199 -8.46 -21.84 17.38
N PHE A 200 -8.40 -20.55 17.77
CA PHE A 200 -7.75 -19.99 18.96
C PHE A 200 -7.72 -20.97 20.15
N ASN A 201 -6.60 -21.65 20.37
CA ASN A 201 -6.29 -22.31 21.63
C ASN A 201 -4.97 -21.78 22.16
N TYR A 202 -5.08 -21.04 23.26
CA TYR A 202 -4.00 -20.38 24.00
C TYR A 202 -2.93 -21.37 24.47
N MET A 203 -1.66 -20.96 24.40
CA MET A 203 -0.78 -21.02 25.57
C MET A 203 0.07 -19.76 25.67
N THR A 204 -0.05 -19.12 26.82
CA THR A 204 0.69 -17.95 27.27
C THR A 204 2.12 -18.34 27.68
N GLN A 205 2.99 -17.31 27.75
CA GLN A 205 4.36 -17.29 28.29
C GLN A 205 5.50 -17.41 27.25
N ALA A 206 5.83 -16.28 26.61
CA ALA A 206 7.21 -15.93 26.21
C ALA A 206 7.39 -14.51 25.61
N PHE A 207 6.34 -13.68 25.48
CA PHE A 207 6.39 -12.60 24.48
C PHE A 207 6.90 -11.23 24.94
N VAL A 208 7.06 -10.98 26.25
CA VAL A 208 7.31 -9.62 26.76
C VAL A 208 8.77 -9.16 26.60
N VAL A 209 9.75 -10.08 26.54
CA VAL A 209 11.18 -9.70 26.58
C VAL A 209 11.78 -9.53 25.18
N THR A 210 11.35 -10.31 24.18
CA THR A 210 11.89 -10.22 22.81
C THR A 210 11.35 -9.01 22.06
N VAL A 211 10.09 -8.64 22.32
CA VAL A 211 9.44 -7.48 21.68
C VAL A 211 10.08 -6.18 22.15
N ALA A 212 10.38 -6.02 23.45
CA ALA A 212 11.03 -4.82 24.00
C ALA A 212 12.44 -4.53 23.41
N GLY A 213 13.22 -5.57 23.10
CA GLY A 213 14.55 -5.42 22.49
C GLY A 213 14.49 -4.97 21.03
N GLY A 214 13.61 -5.56 20.23
CA GLY A 214 13.38 -5.14 18.84
C GLY A 214 12.81 -3.72 18.73
N ILE A 215 11.93 -3.33 19.65
CA ILE A 215 11.31 -2.00 19.71
C ILE A 215 12.35 -0.89 19.85
N LEU A 216 13.36 -1.06 20.71
CA LEU A 216 14.37 -0.01 20.91
C LEU A 216 15.24 0.21 19.67
N CYS A 217 15.54 -0.85 18.92
CA CYS A 217 16.26 -0.73 17.64
C CYS A 217 15.40 -0.07 16.56
N ILE A 218 14.12 -0.45 16.44
CA ILE A 218 13.20 0.13 15.46
C ILE A 218 12.92 1.61 15.76
N ALA A 219 12.65 1.96 17.02
CA ALA A 219 12.45 3.35 17.42
C ALA A 219 13.73 4.19 17.25
N ALA A 220 14.92 3.60 17.42
CA ALA A 220 16.18 4.28 17.16
C ALA A 220 16.40 4.52 15.65
N ILE A 221 16.12 3.53 14.80
CA ILE A 221 16.26 3.64 13.34
C ILE A 221 15.24 4.64 12.77
N ILE A 222 13.96 4.53 13.17
CA ILE A 222 12.88 5.43 12.72
C ILE A 222 13.07 6.83 13.30
N GLY A 223 13.38 6.97 14.59
CA GLY A 223 13.64 8.26 15.22
C GLY A 223 14.83 8.98 14.59
N TRP A 224 15.86 8.23 14.19
CA TRP A 224 16.99 8.78 13.46
C TRP A 224 16.61 9.21 12.04
N ALA A 225 15.90 8.36 11.28
CA ALA A 225 15.43 8.67 9.92
C ALA A 225 14.46 9.87 9.87
N ALA A 226 13.56 10.00 10.84
CA ALA A 226 12.63 11.13 10.93
C ALA A 226 13.35 12.45 11.28
N SER A 227 14.47 12.38 12.01
CA SER A 227 15.26 13.56 12.38
C SER A 227 16.07 14.15 11.21
N THR A 228 16.40 13.36 10.20
CA THR A 228 17.17 13.78 9.02
C THR A 228 16.28 14.40 7.94
N ILE A 229 15.05 13.91 7.76
CA ILE A 229 14.08 14.44 6.78
C ILE A 229 13.58 15.85 7.16
N ARG A 230 13.52 16.20 8.45
CA ARG A 230 13.05 17.53 8.92
C ARG A 230 14.05 18.68 8.78
N ARG A 231 15.22 18.51 8.17
CA ARG A 231 16.11 19.66 7.92
C ARG A 231 15.62 20.39 6.66
N PRO A 232 14.99 21.59 6.77
CA PRO A 232 14.58 22.33 5.59
C PRO A 232 15.83 22.62 4.76
N ILE A 233 15.77 22.23 3.49
CA ILE A 233 16.75 22.60 2.47
C ILE A 233 16.84 24.13 2.51
N ARG A 234 17.91 24.66 3.13
CA ARG A 234 18.24 26.08 3.02
C ARG A 234 18.51 26.33 1.55
N ARG A 235 17.49 26.81 0.82
CA ARG A 235 17.65 27.40 -0.51
C ARG A 235 18.76 28.43 -0.39
N ARG A 236 19.94 28.11 -0.94
CA ARG A 236 20.97 29.12 -1.17
C ARG A 236 20.41 30.07 -2.21
N SER A 237 20.05 31.28 -1.80
CA SER A 237 19.81 32.37 -2.74
C SER A 237 21.04 32.51 -3.63
N PRO A 238 20.90 32.61 -4.96
CA PRO A 238 22.02 32.95 -5.82
C PRO A 238 22.49 34.36 -5.45
N ALA A 239 23.76 34.48 -5.10
CA ALA A 239 24.41 35.76 -4.91
C ALA A 239 24.36 36.51 -6.24
N ILE A 240 23.53 37.56 -6.30
CA ILE A 240 23.54 38.55 -7.38
C ILE A 240 24.88 39.27 -7.27
N GLY A 241 25.81 38.93 -8.15
CA GLY A 241 27.08 39.62 -8.29
C GLY A 241 26.85 41.00 -8.91
N ALA A 242 26.68 42.01 -8.07
CA ALA A 242 26.85 43.40 -8.47
C ALA A 242 28.34 43.65 -8.77
N ARG A 243 28.66 43.82 -10.06
CA ARG A 243 30.01 44.13 -10.54
C ARG A 243 30.07 45.63 -10.82
N ASP A 244 30.33 46.39 -9.77
CA ASP A 244 30.64 47.82 -9.84
C ASP A 244 32.11 48.05 -10.23
N GLY A 245 32.32 48.97 -11.18
CA GLY A 245 33.39 49.96 -11.11
C GLY A 245 34.80 49.59 -11.56
N ALA A 246 35.14 49.97 -12.80
CA ALA A 246 36.47 50.49 -13.12
C ALA A 246 36.40 51.45 -14.32
N LEU A 247 36.07 52.72 -14.02
CA LEU A 247 36.28 53.85 -14.93
C LEU A 247 37.78 54.15 -15.00
N SER A 248 38.33 54.06 -16.21
CA SER A 248 39.69 54.46 -16.56
C SER A 248 39.81 55.99 -16.55
N LEU A 249 40.65 56.53 -15.67
CA LEU A 249 41.07 57.92 -15.70
C LEU A 249 42.51 58.00 -16.23
N VAL A 250 42.60 58.48 -17.47
CA VAL A 250 43.82 58.87 -18.17
C VAL A 250 44.45 60.06 -17.44
N ARG A 251 45.75 59.99 -17.14
CA ARG A 251 46.54 61.19 -16.89
C ARG A 251 47.94 61.06 -17.49
N SER A 252 48.31 62.17 -18.12
CA SER A 252 49.42 62.48 -18.99
C SER A 252 50.82 62.37 -18.38
N SER A 253 51.76 61.93 -19.21
CA SER A 253 53.10 62.51 -19.38
C SER A 253 53.60 62.15 -20.78
#